data_AF-A0A962NHA6-F1
#
_entry.id   AF-A0A962NHA6-F1
#
_cell.length_a   1.000
_cell.length_b   1.000
_cell.length_c   1.000
_cell.angle_alpha   90.00
_cell.angle_beta   90.00
_cell.angle_gamma   90.00
#
_symmetry.space_group_name_H-M   'P 1'
#
loop_
_entity.id
_entity.type
_entity.pdbx_description
1 polymer ?
#
loop_
_entity_poly.entity_id
_entity_poly.type
_entity_poly.pdbx_seq_one_letter_code
_entity_poly.pdbx_strand_id
1 'polypeptide(L)'
;ANQARVHLWYPQHFGRPYAPLTSVDEGIRRFLALECCVAVRPDVCFAPFGLAGLFEGTLTPNPFSPYPELFSAKAASYLERWPHLVVRNNEFPRLK
;
A
#
# COMPACT_ATOMS: atom_id res chain seq x y z
N ALA A 1 -9.07 11.64 -5.47
CA ALA A 1 -8.47 12.88 -4.91
C ALA A 1 -7.07 13.08 -5.48
N ASN A 2 -6.56 14.31 -5.51
CA ASN A 2 -5.21 14.62 -5.99
C ASN A 2 -4.16 14.23 -4.93
N GLN A 3 -3.25 13.30 -5.27
CA GLN A 3 -2.21 12.81 -4.36
C GLN A 3 -1.22 13.90 -3.94
N ALA A 4 -0.94 14.90 -4.76
CA ALA A 4 -0.07 16.02 -4.37
C ALA A 4 -0.61 16.80 -3.16
N ARG A 5 -1.93 16.71 -2.90
CA ARG A 5 -2.63 17.43 -1.82
C ARG A 5 -3.01 16.54 -0.64
N VAL A 6 -2.54 15.29 -0.59
CA VAL A 6 -2.90 14.35 0.49
C VAL A 6 -2.55 14.85 1.88
N HIS A 7 -1.39 15.51 2.01
CA HIS A 7 -0.93 16.12 3.26
C HIS A 7 -1.89 17.18 3.83
N LEU A 8 -2.75 17.79 3.00
CA LEU A 8 -3.70 18.80 3.44
C LEU A 8 -4.93 18.20 4.14
N TRP A 9 -5.32 16.96 3.82
CA TRP A 9 -6.56 16.36 4.32
C TRP A 9 -6.35 15.08 5.14
N TYR A 10 -5.27 14.34 4.92
CA TYR A 10 -4.99 13.08 5.60
C TYR A 10 -4.98 13.22 7.14
N PRO A 11 -4.39 14.29 7.73
CA PRO A 11 -4.41 14.45 9.18
C PRO A 11 -5.81 14.65 9.76
N GLN A 12 -6.70 15.37 9.07
CA GLN A 12 -8.06 15.57 9.56
C GLN A 12 -8.91 14.29 9.42
N HIS A 13 -8.65 13.50 8.39
CA HIS A 13 -9.43 12.30 8.12
C HIS A 13 -8.99 11.09 8.95
N PHE A 14 -7.68 10.88 9.09
CA PHE A 14 -7.11 9.70 9.77
C PHE A 14 -6.44 10.02 11.11
N GLY A 15 -6.32 11.29 11.50
CA GLY A 15 -5.65 11.68 12.75
C GLY A 15 -4.14 11.42 12.76
N ARG A 16 -3.52 11.28 11.57
CA ARG A 16 -2.09 10.96 11.43
C ARG A 16 -1.38 12.00 10.54
N PRO A 17 -0.13 12.37 10.86
CA PRO A 17 0.64 13.25 9.99
C PRO A 17 0.89 12.57 8.63
N TYR A 18 0.92 13.37 7.57
CA TYR A 18 1.29 12.89 6.25
C TYR A 18 2.14 13.97 5.58
N ALA A 19 3.43 13.70 5.37
CA ALA A 19 4.32 14.65 4.72
C ALA A 19 3.98 14.83 3.24
N PRO A 20 4.11 16.04 2.66
CA PRO A 20 3.93 16.27 1.23
C PRO A 20 4.75 15.27 0.40
N LEU A 21 4.15 14.77 -0.67
CA LEU A 21 4.83 13.88 -1.61
C LEU A 21 5.69 14.69 -2.58
N THR A 22 6.88 14.17 -2.85
CA THR A 22 7.84 14.74 -3.81
C THR A 22 7.79 14.04 -5.17
N SER A 23 7.23 12.83 -5.23
CA SER A 23 7.08 12.06 -6.47
C SER A 23 5.90 11.08 -6.41
N VAL A 24 5.53 10.55 -7.58
CA VAL A 24 4.51 9.49 -7.70
C VAL A 24 5.00 8.19 -7.04
N ASP A 25 6.26 7.82 -7.28
CA ASP A 25 6.90 6.64 -6.71
C ASP A 25 6.87 6.64 -5.18
N GLU A 26 7.11 7.81 -4.57
CA GLU A 26 7.00 7.99 -3.12
C GLU A 26 5.57 7.75 -2.63
N GLY A 27 4.57 8.26 -3.34
CA GLY A 27 3.16 8.00 -3.04
C GLY A 27 2.82 6.52 -3.09
N ILE A 28 3.28 5.83 -4.13
CA ILE A 28 3.04 4.38 -4.32
C ILE A 28 3.67 3.57 -3.20
N ARG A 29 4.90 3.91 -2.77
CA ARG A 29 5.61 3.23 -1.67
C ARG A 29 4.92 3.37 -0.31
N ARG A 30 3.95 4.28 -0.17
CA ARG A 30 3.20 4.55 1.08
C ARG A 30 1.79 3.96 1.10
N PHE A 31 1.44 3.08 0.15
CA PHE A 31 0.17 2.35 0.26
C PHE A 31 0.23 1.29 1.37
N LEU A 32 -0.93 1.02 1.97
CA LEU A 32 -1.04 0.17 3.16
C LEU A 32 -0.63 -1.29 2.92
N ALA A 33 -0.79 -1.80 1.70
CA ALA A 33 -0.47 -3.17 1.33
C ALA A 33 0.63 -3.20 0.25
N LEU A 34 1.62 -4.09 0.40
CA LEU A 34 2.73 -4.22 -0.54
C LEU A 34 2.23 -4.50 -1.97
N GLU A 35 1.23 -5.35 -2.10
CA GLU A 35 0.64 -5.78 -3.36
C GLU A 35 -0.15 -4.64 -4.04
N CYS A 36 -0.51 -3.58 -3.29
CA CYS A 36 -1.09 -2.37 -3.88
C CYS A 36 -0.03 -1.39 -4.37
N CYS A 37 1.24 -1.53 -3.97
CA CYS A 37 2.33 -0.62 -4.30
C CYS A 37 2.87 -0.91 -5.71
N VAL A 38 2.00 -0.82 -6.72
CA VAL A 38 2.34 -1.08 -8.13
C VAL A 38 1.84 0.08 -9.00
N ALA A 39 2.65 0.49 -9.97
CA ALA A 39 2.21 1.36 -11.05
C ALA A 39 2.67 0.83 -12.40
N VAL A 40 1.85 1.08 -13.41
CA VAL A 40 2.10 0.69 -14.80
C VAL A 40 1.81 1.88 -15.70
N ARG A 41 2.70 2.12 -16.65
CA ARG A 41 2.54 3.04 -17.77
C ARG A 41 3.14 2.36 -19.03
N PRO A 42 2.96 2.91 -20.24
CA PRO A 42 3.61 2.34 -21.42
C PRO A 42 5.11 2.07 -21.15
N ASP A 43 5.52 0.83 -21.45
CA ASP A 43 6.89 0.33 -21.34
C ASP A 43 7.53 0.32 -19.94
N VAL A 44 6.79 0.68 -18.87
CA VAL A 44 7.34 0.76 -17.52
C VAL A 44 6.38 0.19 -16.48
N CYS A 45 6.89 -0.75 -15.69
CA CYS A 45 6.26 -1.25 -14.47
C CYS A 45 7.12 -0.86 -13.27
N PHE A 46 6.51 -0.18 -12.30
CA PHE A 46 7.11 0.13 -11.01
C PHE A 46 6.47 -0.75 -9.94
N ALA A 47 7.24 -1.74 -9.44
CA ALA A 47 6.82 -2.69 -8.41
C ALA A 47 7.94 -2.84 -7.36
N PRO A 48 8.12 -1.84 -6.46
CA PRO A 48 9.23 -1.80 -5.50
C PRO A 48 9.29 -2.99 -4.54
N PHE A 49 8.21 -3.76 -4.39
CA PHE A 49 8.13 -4.95 -3.55
C PHE A 49 7.90 -6.24 -4.36
N GLY A 50 8.11 -6.18 -5.68
CA GLY A 50 7.84 -7.29 -6.60
C GLY A 50 6.35 -7.48 -6.90
N LEU A 51 6.05 -8.50 -7.71
CA LEU A 51 4.69 -8.82 -8.17
C LEU A 51 4.20 -10.21 -7.69
N ALA A 52 5.06 -11.01 -7.07
CA ALA A 52 4.72 -12.38 -6.69
C ALA A 52 3.48 -12.43 -5.79
N GLY A 53 3.46 -11.64 -4.71
CA GLY A 53 2.30 -11.57 -3.80
C GLY A 53 1.02 -11.10 -4.47
N LEU A 54 1.10 -10.16 -5.43
CA LEU A 54 -0.07 -9.73 -6.21
C LEU A 54 -0.68 -10.90 -6.98
N PHE A 55 0.14 -11.71 -7.65
CA PHE A 55 -0.33 -12.88 -8.40
C PHE A 55 -0.76 -14.05 -7.50
N GLU A 56 -0.18 -14.18 -6.32
CA GLU A 56 -0.60 -15.14 -5.29
C GLU A 56 -1.89 -14.73 -4.56
N GLY A 57 -2.35 -13.49 -4.74
CA GLY A 57 -3.53 -12.96 -4.07
C GLY A 57 -3.30 -12.65 -2.59
N THR A 58 -2.09 -12.22 -2.22
CA THR A 58 -1.77 -11.87 -0.82
C THR A 58 -2.09 -10.41 -0.51
N LEU A 59 -2.29 -10.13 0.78
CA LEU A 59 -2.35 -8.78 1.34
C LEU A 59 -1.37 -8.71 2.50
N THR A 60 -0.24 -8.03 2.28
CA THR A 60 0.86 -7.92 3.24
C THR A 60 0.97 -6.47 3.73
N PRO A 61 0.97 -6.21 5.05
CA PRO A 61 1.14 -4.86 5.59
C PRO A 61 2.44 -4.20 5.13
N ASN A 62 2.37 -2.94 4.70
CA ASN A 62 3.55 -2.19 4.32
C ASN A 62 4.28 -1.62 5.57
N PRO A 63 5.55 -1.99 5.83
CA PRO A 63 6.30 -1.48 6.98
C PRO A 63 6.53 0.04 6.93
N PHE A 64 6.51 0.65 5.74
CA PHE A 64 6.63 2.11 5.56
C PHE A 64 5.31 2.85 5.81
N SER A 65 4.23 2.13 6.13
CA SER A 65 2.93 2.68 6.51
C SER A 65 2.43 1.98 7.76
N PRO A 66 3.03 2.28 8.94
CA PRO A 66 2.82 1.55 10.19
C PRO A 66 1.48 1.91 10.86
N TYR A 67 0.38 1.73 10.13
CA TYR A 67 -0.99 1.96 10.57
C TYR A 67 -1.78 0.64 10.46
N PRO A 68 -1.54 -0.32 11.36
CA PRO A 68 -2.13 -1.66 11.29
C PRO A 68 -3.66 -1.65 11.31
N GLU A 69 -4.27 -0.66 11.96
CA GLU A 69 -5.72 -0.45 11.99
C GLU A 69 -6.26 -0.07 10.61
N LEU A 70 -5.56 0.82 9.89
CA LEU A 70 -5.96 1.25 8.55
C LEU A 70 -5.74 0.12 7.53
N PHE A 71 -4.64 -0.62 7.68
CA PHE A 71 -4.40 -1.83 6.89
C PHE A 71 -5.52 -2.85 7.11
N SER A 72 -5.87 -3.15 8.37
CA SER A 72 -6.88 -4.16 8.69
C SER A 72 -8.24 -3.81 8.11
N ALA A 73 -8.67 -2.54 8.24
CA ALA A 73 -9.91 -2.06 7.63
C ALA A 73 -9.87 -2.16 6.09
N LYS A 74 -8.73 -1.82 5.47
CA LYS A 74 -8.55 -1.92 4.02
C LYS A 74 -8.57 -3.37 3.54
N ALA A 75 -7.89 -4.26 4.25
CA ALA A 75 -7.82 -5.69 3.96
C ALA A 75 -9.20 -6.35 4.08
N ALA A 76 -9.96 -6.03 5.13
CA ALA A 76 -11.35 -6.50 5.28
C ALA A 76 -12.21 -6.08 4.08
N SER A 77 -12.15 -4.81 3.67
CA SER A 77 -12.85 -4.33 2.47
C SER A 77 -12.40 -5.03 1.19
N TYR A 78 -11.15 -5.48 1.08
CA TYR A 78 -10.70 -6.28 -0.05
C TYR A 78 -11.24 -7.71 0.01
N LEU A 79 -11.20 -8.36 1.16
CA LEU A 79 -11.72 -9.72 1.36
C LEU A 79 -13.22 -9.82 1.06
N GLU A 80 -14.01 -8.78 1.37
CA GLU A 80 -15.44 -8.71 1.03
C GLU A 80 -15.69 -8.79 -0.49
N ARG A 81 -14.81 -8.21 -1.30
CA ARG A 81 -14.93 -8.17 -2.77
C ARG A 81 -14.21 -9.34 -3.43
N TRP A 82 -13.15 -9.83 -2.82
CA TRP A 82 -12.28 -10.89 -3.33
C TRP A 82 -12.01 -11.92 -2.24
N PRO A 83 -12.92 -12.89 -2.04
CA PRO A 83 -12.83 -13.86 -0.95
C PRO A 83 -11.62 -14.82 -1.01
N HIS A 84 -10.95 -14.89 -2.16
CA HIS A 84 -9.77 -15.75 -2.35
C HIS A 84 -8.46 -15.10 -1.87
N LEU A 85 -8.48 -13.81 -1.51
CA LEU A 85 -7.28 -13.13 -1.03
C LEU A 85 -6.87 -13.64 0.36
N VAL A 86 -5.56 -13.62 0.64
CA VAL A 86 -5.00 -14.12 1.90
C VAL A 86 -4.18 -13.03 2.58
N VAL A 87 -4.54 -12.67 3.81
CA VAL A 87 -3.74 -11.74 4.61
C VAL A 87 -2.48 -12.43 5.12
N ARG A 88 -1.32 -11.84 4.87
CA ARG A 88 -0.01 -12.29 5.38
C ARG A 88 0.41 -11.39 6.53
N ASN A 89 0.74 -11.97 7.69
CA ASN A 89 1.40 -11.25 8.76
C ASN A 89 2.92 -11.31 8.52
N ASN A 90 3.62 -10.20 8.76
CA ASN A 90 5.03 -9.99 8.42
C ASN A 90 5.97 -11.15 8.81
N GLU A 91 6.27 -12.04 7.86
CA GLU A 91 7.52 -12.79 7.82
C GLU A 91 8.37 -12.17 6.72
N PHE A 92 9.26 -11.24 7.07
CA PHE A 92 10.14 -10.60 6.08
C PHE A 92 11.30 -11.55 5.71
N PRO A 93 11.53 -11.85 4.42
CA PRO A 93 12.89 -12.04 3.96
C PRO A 93 13.58 -10.67 4.00
N ARG A 94 14.69 -10.55 4.75
CA ARG A 94 15.51 -9.33 4.76
C ARG A 94 15.89 -9.00 3.32
N LEU A 95 15.50 -7.81 2.83
CA LEU A 95 16.04 -7.28 1.59
C LEU A 95 17.55 -7.09 1.76
N LYS A 96 18.34 -7.70 0.87
CA LYS A 96 19.79 -7.52 0.78
C LYS A 96 20.13 -6.18 0.16
#